data_AF-A0A2V8MK61-F1
#
_entry.id   AF-A0A2V8MK61-F1
#
_cell.length_a   1.000
_cell.length_b   1.000
_cell.length_c   1.000
_cell.angle_alpha   90.00
_cell.angle_beta   90.00
_cell.angle_gamma   90.00
#
_symmetry.space_group_name_H-M   'P 1'
#
loop_
_entity.id
_entity.type
_entity.pdbx_description
1 polymer ?
#
loop_
_entity_poly.entity_id
_entity_poly.type
_entity_poly.pdbx_seq_one_letter_code
_entity_poly.pdbx_strand_id
1 'polypeptide(L)'
;KGLETREDAALAIEHGADGIVISNHGGRATETGRGTIECVAEVTQAVRGRIPVLVDGGFRRGTDVFKALALGANAVGIGRPYIWGLSAFGQQGVERVLDILNNELRLAMAGCGTRSVKEITAASIIDTVRRG
;
A
#
# COMPACT_ATOMS: atom_id res chain seq x y z
N LYS A 1 6.71 8.08 -8.80
CA LYS A 1 5.41 7.96 -8.09
C LYS A 1 4.29 8.20 -9.09
N GLY A 2 3.20 7.45 -9.02
CA GLY A 2 2.06 7.62 -9.91
C GLY A 2 1.81 6.45 -10.87
N LEU A 3 2.48 5.32 -10.66
CA LEU A 3 2.36 4.16 -11.56
C LEU A 3 1.12 3.34 -11.19
N GLU A 4 0.36 2.92 -12.19
CA GLU A 4 -0.85 2.11 -12.01
C GLU A 4 -0.82 0.81 -12.83
N THR A 5 0.21 0.60 -13.65
CA THR A 5 0.30 -0.51 -14.62
C THR A 5 1.62 -1.26 -14.53
N ARG A 6 1.63 -2.50 -15.02
CA ARG A 6 2.82 -3.35 -15.06
C ARG A 6 3.80 -2.91 -16.15
N GLU A 7 3.32 -2.35 -17.25
CA GLU A 7 4.11 -1.84 -18.37
C GLU A 7 4.95 -0.65 -17.90
N ASP A 8 4.33 0.30 -17.19
CA ASP A 8 5.05 1.46 -16.64
C ASP A 8 6.05 1.05 -15.57
N ALA A 9 5.75 0.00 -14.80
CA ALA A 9 6.69 -0.52 -13.81
C ALA A 9 7.94 -1.14 -14.46
N ALA A 10 7.79 -1.82 -15.60
CA ALA A 10 8.91 -2.35 -16.37
C ALA A 10 9.77 -1.21 -16.94
N LEU A 11 9.14 -0.19 -17.54
CA LEU A 11 9.82 0.99 -18.07
C LEU A 11 10.55 1.77 -16.96
N ALA A 12 9.94 1.93 -15.78
CA ALA A 12 10.60 2.61 -14.67
C ALA A 12 11.90 1.91 -14.24
N ILE A 13 11.93 0.58 -14.25
CA ILE A 13 13.14 -0.18 -13.94
C ILE A 13 14.18 -0.04 -15.06
N GLU A 14 13.75 -0.13 -16.32
CA GLU A 14 14.62 0.06 -17.49
C GLU A 14 15.31 1.43 -17.46
N HIS A 15 14.60 2.45 -17.03
CA HIS A 15 15.10 3.81 -16.89
C HIS A 15 15.79 4.10 -15.54
N GLY A 16 16.08 3.08 -14.74
CA GLY A 16 16.93 3.21 -13.55
C GLY A 16 16.25 3.81 -12.32
N ALA A 17 14.92 3.70 -12.18
CA ALA A 17 14.25 4.12 -10.95
C ALA A 17 14.66 3.24 -9.76
N ASP A 18 14.94 3.85 -8.60
CA ASP A 18 15.29 3.14 -7.36
C ASP A 18 14.07 2.59 -6.59
N GLY A 19 12.87 2.96 -6.99
CA GLY A 19 11.65 2.57 -6.32
C GLY A 19 10.39 3.04 -7.03
N ILE A 20 9.29 2.34 -6.80
CA ILE A 20 7.98 2.65 -7.38
C ILE A 20 7.02 3.04 -6.26
N VAL A 21 6.16 4.02 -6.52
CA VAL A 21 5.02 4.33 -5.67
C VAL A 21 3.77 4.24 -6.54
N ILE A 22 2.96 3.22 -6.27
CA ILE A 22 1.65 3.01 -6.87
C ILE A 22 0.69 4.03 -6.28
N SER A 23 0.11 4.88 -7.12
CA SER A 23 -0.68 6.03 -6.65
C SER A 23 -1.50 6.61 -7.79
N ASN A 24 -2.78 6.87 -7.54
CA ASN A 24 -3.65 7.70 -8.40
C ASN A 24 -3.80 9.13 -7.86
N HIS A 25 -2.80 9.58 -7.10
CA HIS A 25 -2.80 10.86 -6.37
C HIS A 25 -3.97 11.01 -5.38
N GLY A 26 -4.46 9.89 -4.85
CA GLY A 26 -5.59 9.86 -3.93
C GLY A 26 -6.92 10.20 -4.60
N GLY A 27 -7.09 9.75 -5.86
CA GLY A 27 -8.28 9.99 -6.69
C GLY A 27 -8.40 11.43 -7.13
N ARG A 28 -7.29 12.02 -7.62
CA ARG A 28 -7.23 13.45 -8.01
C ARG A 28 -6.52 13.71 -9.33
N ALA A 29 -5.95 12.67 -9.94
CA ALA A 29 -5.18 12.78 -11.17
C ALA A 29 -5.89 12.06 -12.33
N THR A 30 -6.19 10.79 -12.13
CA THR A 30 -6.73 9.88 -13.15
C THR A 30 -8.05 9.29 -12.65
N GLU A 31 -9.14 9.50 -13.39
CA GLU A 31 -10.47 8.95 -13.10
C GLU A 31 -10.63 7.55 -13.73
N THR A 32 -9.67 6.66 -13.44
CA THR A 32 -9.61 5.31 -14.03
C THR A 32 -10.64 4.34 -13.45
N GLY A 33 -11.31 4.72 -12.35
CA GLY A 33 -12.24 3.86 -11.62
C GLY A 33 -11.57 2.73 -10.82
N ARG A 34 -10.24 2.58 -10.90
CA ARG A 34 -9.48 1.55 -10.19
C ARG A 34 -8.99 2.05 -8.83
N GLY A 35 -9.14 1.23 -7.81
CA GLY A 35 -8.45 1.42 -6.54
C GLY A 35 -6.96 1.08 -6.69
N THR A 36 -6.07 1.85 -6.09
CA THR A 36 -4.61 1.61 -6.15
C THR A 36 -4.21 0.23 -5.59
N ILE A 37 -5.02 -0.36 -4.70
CA ILE A 37 -4.84 -1.73 -4.20
C ILE A 37 -4.92 -2.78 -5.32
N GLU A 38 -5.74 -2.55 -6.34
CA GLU A 38 -5.92 -3.46 -7.48
C GLU A 38 -4.70 -3.48 -8.40
N CYS A 39 -3.89 -2.42 -8.38
CA CYS A 39 -2.65 -2.30 -9.15
C CYS A 39 -1.47 -2.99 -8.46
N VAL A 40 -1.54 -3.23 -7.14
CA VAL A 40 -0.38 -3.68 -6.35
C VAL A 40 0.21 -4.96 -6.91
N ALA A 41 -0.61 -6.00 -7.05
CA ALA A 41 -0.06 -7.31 -7.35
C ALA A 41 0.37 -7.49 -8.82
N GLU A 42 -0.12 -6.69 -9.77
CA GLU A 42 0.42 -6.71 -11.16
C GLU A 42 1.76 -5.96 -11.26
N VAL A 43 1.88 -4.83 -10.56
CA VAL A 43 3.10 -4.01 -10.53
C VAL A 43 4.20 -4.77 -9.80
N THR A 44 3.93 -5.33 -8.62
CA THR A 44 4.94 -6.07 -7.85
C THR A 44 5.45 -7.30 -8.61
N GLN A 45 4.58 -7.98 -9.35
CA GLN A 45 4.95 -9.10 -10.23
C GLN A 45 5.87 -8.66 -11.38
N ALA A 46 5.68 -7.47 -11.96
CA ALA A 46 6.58 -6.93 -12.98
C ALA A 46 7.93 -6.50 -12.40
N VAL A 47 7.92 -5.98 -11.17
CA VAL A 47 9.13 -5.54 -10.47
C VAL A 47 10.01 -6.71 -10.05
N ARG A 48 9.41 -7.85 -9.68
CA ARG A 48 10.13 -9.08 -9.25
C ARG A 48 11.14 -8.83 -8.13
N GLY A 49 10.80 -7.93 -7.21
CA GLY A 49 11.64 -7.59 -6.06
C GLY A 49 12.95 -6.86 -6.40
N ARG A 50 13.15 -6.39 -7.65
CA ARG A 50 14.36 -5.66 -8.06
C ARG A 50 14.51 -4.31 -7.33
N ILE A 51 13.40 -3.64 -7.07
CA ILE A 51 13.32 -2.36 -6.36
C ILE A 51 12.10 -2.36 -5.43
N PRO A 52 12.10 -1.56 -4.35
CA PRO A 52 10.95 -1.42 -3.47
C PRO A 52 9.72 -0.85 -4.19
N VAL A 53 8.56 -1.40 -3.86
CA VAL A 53 7.24 -0.95 -4.32
C VAL A 53 6.43 -0.47 -3.12
N LEU A 54 6.07 0.81 -3.13
CA LEU A 54 5.17 1.42 -2.16
C LEU A 54 3.81 1.63 -2.81
N VAL A 55 2.76 1.80 -1.99
CA VAL A 55 1.42 2.15 -2.48
C VAL A 55 0.76 3.19 -1.57
N ASP A 56 0.04 4.14 -2.14
CA ASP A 56 -0.85 5.06 -1.41
C ASP A 56 -2.26 5.06 -2.00
N GLY A 57 -3.17 5.82 -1.39
CA GLY A 57 -4.56 5.98 -1.87
C GLY A 57 -5.53 5.05 -1.13
N GLY A 58 -6.52 5.63 -0.43
CA GLY A 58 -7.59 4.86 0.20
C GLY A 58 -7.27 4.15 1.53
N PHE A 59 -6.01 3.92 1.91
CA PHE A 59 -5.66 3.20 3.16
C PHE A 59 -6.11 3.92 4.43
N ARG A 60 -6.98 3.30 5.23
CA ARG A 60 -7.53 3.88 6.47
C ARG A 60 -7.53 2.92 7.66
N ARG A 61 -7.29 1.64 7.44
CA ARG A 61 -7.23 0.60 8.47
C ARG A 61 -5.92 -0.17 8.43
N GLY A 62 -5.54 -0.75 9.57
CA GLY A 62 -4.42 -1.69 9.64
C GLY A 62 -4.61 -2.92 8.74
N THR A 63 -5.85 -3.37 8.53
CA THR A 63 -6.17 -4.45 7.60
C THR A 63 -6.00 -4.06 6.13
N ASP A 64 -6.15 -2.77 5.77
CA ASP A 64 -5.84 -2.29 4.43
C ASP A 64 -4.33 -2.38 4.19
N VAL A 65 -3.54 -1.95 5.19
CA VAL A 65 -2.07 -2.06 5.15
C VAL A 65 -1.64 -3.52 5.03
N PHE A 66 -2.22 -4.40 5.84
CA PHE A 66 -1.94 -5.83 5.78
C PHE A 66 -2.19 -6.43 4.39
N LYS A 67 -3.33 -6.08 3.76
CA LYS A 67 -3.66 -6.55 2.39
C LYS A 67 -2.65 -6.05 1.36
N ALA A 68 -2.24 -4.79 1.41
CA ALA A 68 -1.24 -4.27 0.48
C ALA A 68 0.11 -4.98 0.63
N LEU A 69 0.55 -5.22 1.87
CA LEU A 69 1.77 -5.99 2.15
C LEU A 69 1.65 -7.43 1.62
N ALA A 70 0.51 -8.08 1.84
CA ALA A 70 0.23 -9.43 1.32
C ALA A 70 0.23 -9.50 -0.22
N LEU A 71 -0.20 -8.42 -0.89
CA LEU A 71 -0.16 -8.28 -2.36
C LEU A 71 1.25 -7.93 -2.91
N GLY A 72 2.23 -7.74 -2.02
CA GLY A 72 3.64 -7.56 -2.38
C GLY A 72 4.17 -6.13 -2.27
N ALA A 73 3.40 -5.18 -1.75
CA ALA A 73 3.95 -3.86 -1.43
C ALA A 73 4.96 -3.97 -0.27
N ASN A 74 6.01 -3.16 -0.29
CA ASN A 74 7.01 -3.06 0.77
C ASN A 74 6.58 -2.09 1.89
N ALA A 75 5.80 -1.06 1.55
CA ALA A 75 5.22 -0.14 2.52
C ALA A 75 4.00 0.59 1.96
N VAL A 76 3.22 1.19 2.85
CA VAL A 76 2.00 1.94 2.52
C VAL A 76 2.16 3.40 2.93
N GLY A 77 1.85 4.31 2.02
CA GLY A 77 1.77 5.74 2.27
C GLY A 77 0.35 6.16 2.67
N ILE A 78 0.25 7.11 3.60
CA ILE A 78 -0.99 7.82 3.92
C ILE A 78 -0.85 9.30 3.57
N GLY A 79 -1.93 9.90 3.07
CA GLY A 79 -2.01 11.33 2.76
C GLY A 79 -2.98 12.05 3.69
N ARG A 80 -4.25 12.05 3.31
CA ARG A 80 -5.32 12.73 4.06
C ARG A 80 -5.37 12.39 5.57
N PRO A 81 -5.18 11.14 6.04
CA PRO A 81 -5.31 10.83 7.46
C PRO A 81 -4.35 11.62 8.36
N TYR A 82 -3.07 11.74 8.00
CA TYR A 82 -2.14 12.51 8.84
C TYR A 82 -2.47 14.00 8.81
N ILE A 83 -2.96 14.53 7.68
CA ILE A 83 -3.40 15.93 7.55
C ILE A 83 -4.61 16.18 8.45
N TRP A 84 -5.57 15.25 8.52
CA TRP A 84 -6.71 15.36 9.43
C TRP A 84 -6.26 15.39 10.89
N GLY A 85 -5.32 14.51 11.26
CA GLY A 85 -4.70 14.54 12.59
C GLY A 85 -4.02 15.88 12.88
N LEU A 86 -3.21 16.37 11.93
CA LEU A 86 -2.53 17.66 12.01
C LEU A 86 -3.52 18.82 12.25
N SER A 87 -4.61 18.86 11.49
CA SER A 87 -5.64 19.90 11.64
C SER A 87 -6.39 19.82 12.97
N ALA A 88 -6.57 18.62 13.53
CA ALA A 88 -7.35 18.44 14.75
C ALA A 88 -6.54 18.75 16.01
N PHE A 89 -5.29 18.24 16.10
CA PHE A 89 -4.49 18.28 17.33
C PHE A 89 -2.99 18.53 17.07
N GLY A 90 -2.64 19.13 15.94
CA GLY A 90 -1.24 19.39 15.59
C GLY A 90 -0.41 18.11 15.48
N GLN A 91 0.85 18.17 15.93
CA GLN A 91 1.75 17.01 15.93
C GLN A 91 1.16 15.79 16.64
N GLN A 92 0.52 15.98 17.80
CA GLN A 92 -0.08 14.87 18.56
C GLN A 92 -1.18 14.16 17.76
N GLY A 93 -1.91 14.88 16.91
CA GLY A 93 -2.90 14.27 16.03
C GLY A 93 -2.27 13.44 14.91
N VAL A 94 -1.13 13.88 14.36
CA VAL A 94 -0.35 13.09 13.39
C VAL A 94 0.14 11.80 14.03
N GLU A 95 0.78 11.90 15.19
CA GLU A 95 1.29 10.75 15.95
C GLU A 95 0.15 9.77 16.28
N ARG A 96 -1.00 10.29 16.72
CA ARG A 96 -2.17 9.46 17.03
C ARG A 96 -2.68 8.67 15.83
N VAL A 97 -2.70 9.27 14.63
CA VAL A 97 -3.08 8.57 13.39
C VAL A 97 -2.12 7.43 13.07
N LEU A 98 -0.81 7.69 13.19
CA LEU A 98 0.21 6.67 12.97
C LEU A 98 0.10 5.52 13.99
N ASP A 99 -0.12 5.85 15.26
CA ASP A 99 -0.32 4.86 16.33
C ASP A 99 -1.54 3.97 16.09
N ILE A 100 -2.67 4.57 15.69
CA ILE A 100 -3.89 3.81 15.38
C ILE A 100 -3.61 2.80 14.25
N LEU A 101 -3.02 3.26 13.14
CA LEU A 101 -2.73 2.38 12.00
C LEU A 101 -1.74 1.28 12.36
N ASN A 102 -0.69 1.60 13.11
CA ASN A 102 0.30 0.63 13.57
C ASN A 102 -0.32 -0.40 14.53
N ASN A 103 -1.18 0.03 15.45
CA ASN A 103 -1.85 -0.87 16.38
C ASN A 103 -2.85 -1.78 15.67
N GLU A 104 -3.67 -1.24 14.76
CA GLU A 104 -4.58 -2.06 13.95
C GLU A 104 -3.81 -3.06 13.07
N LEU A 105 -2.65 -2.68 12.49
CA LEU A 105 -1.81 -3.60 11.72
C LEU A 105 -1.27 -4.73 12.61
N ARG A 106 -0.76 -4.41 13.81
CA ARG A 106 -0.30 -5.42 14.77
C ARG A 106 -1.42 -6.39 15.17
N LEU A 107 -2.64 -5.89 15.36
CA LEU A 107 -3.81 -6.72 15.65
C LEU A 107 -4.15 -7.65 14.47
N ALA A 108 -4.13 -7.14 13.24
CA ALA A 108 -4.32 -7.96 12.04
C ALA A 108 -3.23 -9.05 11.91
N MET A 109 -1.98 -8.67 12.12
CA MET A 109 -0.84 -9.58 12.10
C MET A 109 -0.97 -10.70 13.15
N ALA A 110 -1.37 -10.35 14.39
CA ALA A 110 -1.61 -11.33 15.45
C ALA A 110 -2.76 -12.27 15.09
N GLY A 111 -3.88 -11.73 14.58
CA GLY A 111 -5.04 -12.52 14.14
C GLY A 111 -4.74 -13.47 12.97
N CYS A 112 -3.80 -13.10 12.10
CA CYS A 112 -3.35 -13.92 10.96
C CYS A 112 -2.11 -14.79 11.27
N GLY A 113 -1.59 -14.76 12.50
CA GLY A 113 -0.44 -15.57 12.91
C GLY A 113 0.90 -15.15 12.28
N THR A 114 1.02 -13.91 11.80
CA THR A 114 2.26 -13.37 11.20
C THR A 114 3.04 -12.56 12.24
N ARG A 115 4.23 -13.03 12.63
CA ARG A 115 5.06 -12.43 13.68
C ARG A 115 5.93 -11.27 13.19
N SER A 116 6.09 -11.16 11.87
CA SER A 116 6.82 -10.07 11.23
C SER A 116 6.18 -9.72 9.90
N VAL A 117 6.45 -8.50 9.40
CA VAL A 117 5.97 -8.06 8.07
C VAL A 117 6.42 -9.02 6.96
N LYS A 118 7.58 -9.66 7.11
CA LYS A 118 8.11 -10.64 6.14
C LYS A 118 7.27 -11.94 6.06
N GLU A 119 6.49 -12.24 7.08
CA GLU A 119 5.60 -13.41 7.11
C GLU A 119 4.23 -13.12 6.46
N ILE A 120 3.93 -11.85 6.13
CA ILE A 120 2.72 -11.47 5.43
C ILE A 120 2.92 -11.79 3.95
N THR A 121 2.10 -12.71 3.42
CA THR A 121 2.22 -13.19 2.03
C THR A 121 0.86 -13.24 1.36
N ALA A 122 0.82 -13.52 0.06
CA ALA A 122 -0.44 -13.71 -0.67
C ALA A 122 -1.31 -14.83 -0.07
N ALA A 123 -0.73 -15.80 0.64
CA ALA A 123 -1.48 -16.85 1.34
C ALA A 123 -2.23 -16.34 2.59
N SER A 124 -1.87 -15.15 3.09
CA SER A 124 -2.51 -14.51 4.25
C SER A 124 -3.86 -13.87 3.91
N ILE A 125 -4.24 -13.79 2.64
CA ILE A 125 -5.48 -13.17 2.18
C ILE A 125 -6.20 -14.06 1.15
N ILE A 126 -7.50 -13.80 0.98
CA ILE A 126 -8.27 -14.33 -0.16
C ILE A 126 -8.51 -13.16 -1.10
N ASP A 127 -7.93 -13.22 -2.30
CA ASP A 127 -8.23 -12.29 -3.38
C ASP A 127 -9.44 -12.80 -4.18
N THR A 128 -10.58 -12.15 -4.00
CA THR A 128 -11.84 -12.52 -4.66
C THR A 128 -11.94 -12.00 -6.08
N VAL A 129 -11.08 -11.07 -6.50
CA VAL A 129 -11.10 -10.49 -7.85
C VAL A 129 -10.33 -11.38 -8.84
N ARG A 130 -9.26 -12.04 -8.38
CA ARG A 130 -8.42 -12.94 -9.21
C ARG A 130 -8.84 -14.41 -9.23
N ARG A 131 -9.89 -14.79 -8.49
CA ARG A 131 -10.41 -16.17 -8.41
C ARG A 131 -11.56 -16.46 -9.37
N GLY A 132 -12.01 -15.47 -10.15
CA GLY A 132 -12.92 -15.64 -11.29
C GLY A 132 -12.18 -15.49 -12.61
#